data_AF-A0A1I2BGY6-F1
#
_entry.id   AF-A0A1I2BGY6-F1
#
_cell.length_a   1.000
_cell.length_b   1.000
_cell.length_c   1.000
_cell.angle_alpha   90.00
_cell.angle_beta   90.00
_cell.angle_gamma   90.00
#
_symmetry.space_group_name_H-M   'P 1'
#
loop_
_entity.id
_entity.type
_entity.pdbx_description
1 polymer ?
#
loop_
_entity_poly.entity_id
_entity_poly.type
_entity_poly.pdbx_seq_one_letter_code
_entity_poly.pdbx_strand_id
1 'polypeptide(L)' 'MQDSTAQPDPTVLAAEFVLRLLPPEEERRVALRLVHDTALRREVRAWAGWLGGLAHDLPPAAPRGDLHRDLSARLFSEG' A
#
# COMPACT_ATOMS: atom_id res chain seq x y z
N MET A 1 2.08 19.53 28.78
CA MET A 1 1.95 18.93 27.44
C MET A 1 3.33 18.43 27.04
N GLN A 2 3.54 17.11 27.05
CA GLN A 2 4.82 16.54 26.60
C GLN A 2 4.75 16.39 25.08
N ASP A 3 5.45 17.25 24.36
CA ASP A 3 5.78 17.05 22.95
C ASP A 3 6.78 15.89 22.87
N SER A 4 6.26 14.68 22.79
CA SER A 4 7.10 13.49 22.62
C SER A 4 7.51 13.37 21.16
N THR A 5 8.80 13.55 20.93
CA THR A 5 9.61 13.01 19.83
C THR A 5 9.61 11.47 19.79
N ALA A 6 8.45 10.84 20.06
CA ALA A 6 8.28 9.41 19.98
C ALA A 6 8.14 9.06 18.50
N GLN A 7 9.11 8.31 17.98
CA GLN A 7 9.01 7.71 16.67
C GLN A 7 7.67 6.94 16.60
N PRO A 8 6.83 7.18 15.58
CA PRO A 8 5.49 6.60 15.53
C PRO A 8 5.57 5.08 15.61
N ASP A 9 4.60 4.48 16.29
CA ASP A 9 4.47 3.02 16.43
C ASP A 9 4.55 2.39 15.02
N PRO A 10 5.49 1.46 14.78
CA PRO A 10 5.66 0.83 13.47
C PRO A 10 4.38 0.15 12.96
N THR A 11 3.50 -0.30 13.86
CA THR A 11 2.22 -0.92 13.53
C THR A 11 1.25 0.09 12.94
N VAL A 12 1.15 1.28 13.55
CA VAL A 12 0.28 2.38 13.11
C VAL A 12 0.79 2.95 11.79
N LEU A 13 2.10 3.22 11.71
CA LEU A 13 2.73 3.73 10.49
C LEU A 13 2.54 2.77 9.30
N ALA A 14 2.65 1.46 9.55
CA ALA A 14 2.37 0.44 8.53
C ALA A 14 0.91 0.47 8.07
N ALA A 15 -0.04 0.61 9.00
CA ALA A 15 -1.46 0.70 8.68
C ALA A 15 -1.76 1.92 7.79
N GLU A 16 -1.28 3.10 8.19
CA GLU A 16 -1.46 4.35 7.46
C GLU A 16 -0.82 4.31 6.07
N PHE A 17 0.36 3.70 5.96
CA PHE A 17 1.03 3.48 4.68
C PHE A 17 0.21 2.57 3.75
N VAL A 18 -0.25 1.41 4.25
CA VAL A 18 -1.03 0.45 3.45
C VAL A 18 -2.39 1.02 3.02
N LEU A 19 -3.05 1.76 3.91
CA LEU A 19 -4.33 2.42 3.63
C LEU A 19 -4.18 3.73 2.83
N ARG A 20 -2.95 4.12 2.50
CA ARG A 20 -2.61 5.36 1.75
C ARG A 20 -3.18 6.63 2.41
N LEU A 21 -3.11 6.68 3.74
CA LEU A 21 -3.54 7.82 4.55
C LEU A 21 -2.42 8.86 4.76
N LEU A 22 -1.18 8.48 4.45
CA LEU A 22 -0.03 9.37 4.57
C LEU A 22 -0.01 10.42 3.45
N PRO A 23 0.45 11.66 3.74
CA PRO A 23 0.79 12.61 2.70
C PRO A 23 1.84 12.04 1.73
N PRO A 24 1.85 12.45 0.45
CA PRO A 24 2.72 11.85 -0.58
C PRO A 24 4.22 11.84 -0.24
N GLU A 25 4.70 12.89 0.44
CA GLU A 25 6.10 12.98 0.86
C GLU A 25 6.45 12.03 2.01
N GLU A 26 5.48 11.73 2.87
CA GLU A 26 5.66 10.77 3.96
C GLU A 26 5.54 9.33 3.46
N GLU A 27 4.60 9.06 2.55
CA GLU A 27 4.50 7.78 1.84
C GLU A 27 5.83 7.43 1.15
N ARG A 28 6.46 8.40 0.45
CA ARG A 28 7.80 8.23 -0.15
C ARG A 28 8.88 7.90 0.88
N ARG A 29 8.92 8.61 2.01
CA ARG A 29 9.89 8.37 3.08
C ARG A 29 9.72 6.98 3.70
N VAL A 30 8.49 6.56 3.95
CA VAL A 30 8.18 5.21 4.44
C VAL A 30 8.60 4.15 3.41
N ALA A 31 8.31 4.36 2.12
CA ALA A 31 8.72 3.45 1.05
C ALA A 31 10.24 3.26 0.98
N LEU A 32 11.03 4.33 1.14
CA LEU A 32 12.48 4.24 1.21
C LEU A 32 12.95 3.49 2.48
N ARG A 33 12.33 3.77 3.62
CA ARG A 33 12.64 3.10 4.89
C ARG A 33 12.37 1.59 4.83
N LEU A 34 11.32 1.16 4.13
CA LEU A 34 11.00 -0.26 3.92
C LEU A 34 12.14 -1.06 3.29
N VAL A 35 13.07 -0.44 2.57
CA VAL A 35 14.25 -1.15 2.01
C VAL A 35 15.14 -1.73 3.11
N HIS A 36 15.24 -1.06 4.25
CA HIS A 36 16.18 -1.42 5.32
C HIS A 36 15.50 -1.88 6.62
N ASP A 37 14.25 -1.49 6.85
CA ASP A 37 13.52 -1.80 8.08
C ASP A 37 12.70 -3.10 7.96
N THR A 38 13.27 -4.21 8.44
CA THR A 38 12.63 -5.54 8.39
C THR A 38 11.38 -5.62 9.26
N ALA A 39 11.32 -4.90 10.39
CA ALA A 39 10.17 -4.91 11.27
C ALA A 39 8.98 -4.21 10.60
N LEU A 40 9.22 -3.02 10.04
CA LEU A 40 8.19 -2.28 9.30
C LEU A 40 7.68 -3.06 8.07
N ARG A 41 8.58 -3.74 7.34
CA ARG A 41 8.17 -4.63 6.23
C ARG A 41 7.23 -5.74 6.68
N ARG A 42 7.48 -6.33 7.86
CA ARG A 42 6.63 -7.40 8.41
C ARG A 42 5.24 -6.86 8.73
N GLU A 43 5.15 -5.69 9.37
CA GLU A 43 3.86 -5.08 9.71
C GLU A 43 3.08 -4.67 8.45
N VAL A 44 3.76 -4.07 7.45
CA VAL A 44 3.13 -3.75 6.15
C VAL A 44 2.57 -5.00 5.47
N ARG A 45 3.32 -6.11 5.50
CA ARG A 45 2.86 -7.39 4.93
C ARG A 45 1.66 -7.95 5.70
N ALA A 46 1.65 -7.84 7.02
CA ALA A 46 0.54 -8.30 7.86
C ALA A 46 -0.74 -7.52 7.54
N TRP A 47 -0.66 -6.19 7.50
CA TRP A 47 -1.78 -5.32 7.15
C TRP A 47 -2.30 -5.56 5.73
N ALA A 48 -1.41 -5.66 4.74
CA ALA A 48 -1.80 -5.93 3.36
C ALA A 48 -2.49 -7.30 3.22
N GLY A 49 -2.02 -8.32 3.93
CA GLY A 49 -2.64 -9.65 3.94
C GLY A 49 -4.02 -9.65 4.58
N TRP A 50 -4.19 -8.97 5.72
CA TRP A 50 -5.48 -8.83 6.38
C TRP A 50 -6.50 -8.10 5.51
N LEU A 51 -6.12 -6.97 4.91
CA LEU A 51 -7.00 -6.20 4.01
C LEU A 51 -7.31 -6.95 2.70
N GLY A 52 -6.34 -7.68 2.15
CA GLY A 52 -6.55 -8.48 0.94
C GLY A 52 -7.64 -9.54 1.11
N GLY A 53 -7.78 -10.11 2.31
CA GLY A 53 -8.87 -11.03 2.65
C GLY A 53 -10.25 -10.37 2.58
N LEU A 54 -10.37 -9.12 3.03
CA LEU A 54 -11.65 -8.38 3.01
C LEU A 54 -12.15 -8.10 1.59
N ALA A 55 -11.24 -7.97 0.62
CA ALA A 55 -11.62 -7.77 -0.77
C ALA A 55 -12.34 -8.99 -1.38
N HIS A 56 -12.17 -10.19 -0.80
CA HIS A 56 -12.84 -11.40 -1.28
C HIS A 56 -14.37 -11.32 -1.12
N ASP A 57 -14.85 -10.63 -0.08
CA ASP A 57 -16.27 -10.50 0.22
C ASP A 57 -16.94 -9.38 -0.59
N LEU A 58 -16.18 -8.61 -1.36
CA LEU A 58 -16.71 -7.56 -2.23
C LEU A 58 -17.21 -8.17 -3.55
N PRO A 59 -18.43 -7.81 -4.00
CA PRO A 59 -18.92 -8.29 -5.28
C PRO A 59 -18.02 -7.78 -6.42
N PRO A 60 -17.72 -8.62 -7.42
CA PRO A 60 -16.90 -8.21 -8.54
C PRO A 60 -17.59 -7.09 -9.33
N ALA A 61 -16.85 -6.03 -9.62
CA ALA A 61 -17.30 -4.95 -10.50
C ALA A 61 -16.69 -5.16 -11.90
N ALA A 62 -17.54 -5.19 -12.93
CA ALA A 62 -17.06 -5.28 -14.30
C ALA A 62 -16.30 -4.00 -14.69
N PRO A 63 -15.04 -4.10 -15.17
CA PRO A 63 -14.32 -2.94 -15.67
C PRO A 63 -14.94 -2.44 -16.99
N ARG A 64 -14.55 -1.23 -17.42
CA ARG A 64 -14.91 -0.73 -18.76
C ARG A 64 -14.39 -1.69 -19.83
N GLY A 65 -15.19 -1.95 -20.87
CA GLY A 65 -14.90 -2.98 -21.88
C GLY A 65 -13.63 -2.74 -22.72
N ASP A 66 -13.19 -1.49 -22.82
CA ASP A 66 -11.94 -1.08 -23.46
C ASP A 66 -10.70 -1.24 -22.56
N LEU A 67 -10.87 -1.16 -21.24
CA LEU A 67 -9.77 -1.14 -20.27
C LEU A 67 -8.85 -2.35 -20.39
N HIS A 68 -9.40 -3.55 -20.60
CA HIS A 68 -8.60 -4.76 -20.74
C HIS A 68 -7.70 -4.71 -21.99
N ARG A 69 -8.25 -4.27 -23.12
CA ARG A 69 -7.52 -4.15 -24.38
C ARG A 69 -6.41 -3.10 -24.25
N ASP A 70 -6.74 -1.94 -23.69
CA ASP A 70 -5.80 -0.82 -23.57
C ASP A 70 -4.66 -1.14 -22.60
N LEU A 71 -4.96 -1.82 -21.49
CA LEU A 71 -3.93 -2.32 -20.56
C LEU A 71 -3.05 -3.39 -21.22
N SER A 72 -3.65 -4.33 -21.95
CA SER A 72 -2.90 -5.40 -22.62
C SER A 72 -1.95 -4.83 -23.67
N ALA A 73 -2.39 -3.85 -24.46
CA ALA A 73 -1.52 -3.16 -25.41
C ALA A 73 -0.37 -2.41 -24.70
N ARG A 74 -0.62 -1.72 -23.58
CA ARG A 74 0.44 -1.00 -22.87
C ARG A 74 1.47 -1.90 -22.21
N LEU A 75 1.05 -3.05 -21.69
CA LEU A 75 1.92 -3.97 -20.95
C LEU A 75 2.62 -4.99 -21.84
N PHE A 76 2.03 -5.33 -22.98
CA PHE A 76 2.47 -6.45 -23.83
C PHE A 76 2.61 -6.10 -25.32
N SER A 77 2.32 -4.86 -25.76
CA SER A 77 2.70 -4.45 -27.12
C SER A 77 4.21 -4.24 -27.13
N GLU A 78 4.90 -5.17 -27.77
CA GLU A 78 6.33 -5.17 -28.02
C GLU A 78 6.76 -3.90 -28.78
N GLY A 79 7.98 -3.44 -28.52
CA GLY A 79 8.70 -2.56 -29.44
C GLY A 79 9.13 -3.30 -30.70
#